data_AF-A0A6G3CZ36-F1
#
_entry.id   AF-A0A6G3CZ36-F1
#
_cell.length_a   1.000
_cell.length_b   1.000
_cell.length_c   1.000
_cell.angle_alpha   90.00
_cell.angle_beta   90.00
_cell.angle_gamma   90.00
#
_symmetry.space_group_name_H-M   'P 1'
#
loop_
_entity.id
_entity.type
_entity.pdbx_description
1 polymer ?
#
loop_
_entity_poly.entity_id
_entity_poly.type
_entity_poly.pdbx_seq_one_letter_code
_entity_poly.pdbx_strand_id
1 'polypeptide(L)'
;HFRPEFLNRVDEIVVFRQLSGEQLRQITSLLLEQTRRMVHAQGITVDFTDAAVDWLAERGYQPEYGARPLRRTIQREVDNELSRLLLDGRVTEGGRVTVDVEDGRLAFRTPERPVPEL
;
A
#
# COMPACT_ATOMS: atom_id res chain seq x y z
N HIS A 1 -17.07 -29.13 -15.29
CA HIS A 1 -16.47 -30.43 -15.62
C HIS A 1 -15.76 -30.27 -16.96
N PHE A 2 -14.42 -30.28 -16.98
CA PHE A 2 -13.65 -30.12 -18.23
C PHE A 2 -13.67 -31.42 -19.05
N ARG A 3 -13.53 -31.33 -20.39
CA ARG A 3 -13.52 -32.50 -21.28
C ARG A 3 -12.22 -33.32 -21.14
N PRO A 4 -12.25 -34.66 -21.32
CA PRO A 4 -11.08 -35.52 -21.14
C PRO A 4 -9.87 -35.13 -22.00
N GLU A 5 -10.10 -34.65 -23.24
CA GLU A 5 -9.01 -34.27 -24.15
C GLU A 5 -8.26 -33.01 -23.69
N PHE A 6 -8.90 -32.15 -22.88
CA PHE A 6 -8.30 -30.94 -22.34
C PHE A 6 -7.38 -31.23 -21.14
N LEU A 7 -7.78 -32.13 -20.26
CA LEU A 7 -6.96 -32.55 -19.11
C LEU A 7 -5.68 -33.26 -19.57
N ASN A 8 -5.75 -33.98 -20.68
CA ASN A 8 -4.61 -34.67 -21.29
C ASN A 8 -3.59 -33.74 -21.99
N ARG A 9 -3.80 -32.41 -21.95
CA ARG A 9 -2.84 -31.39 -22.43
C ARG A 9 -2.31 -30.45 -21.34
N VAL A 10 -2.66 -30.72 -20.08
CA VAL A 10 -2.15 -29.97 -18.93
C VAL A 10 -1.04 -30.81 -18.30
N ASP A 11 0.21 -30.42 -18.54
CA ASP A 11 1.39 -31.17 -18.08
C ASP A 11 1.61 -31.08 -16.57
N GLU A 12 1.15 -30.00 -15.92
CA GLU A 12 1.29 -29.80 -14.48
C GLU A 12 0.13 -28.97 -13.90
N ILE A 13 -0.38 -29.39 -12.74
CA ILE A 13 -1.41 -28.64 -11.99
C ILE A 13 -0.71 -27.79 -10.93
N VAL A 14 -0.67 -26.47 -11.13
CA VAL A 14 -0.15 -25.52 -10.13
C VAL A 14 -1.19 -25.26 -9.05
N VAL A 15 -0.94 -25.75 -7.83
CA VAL A 15 -1.80 -25.50 -6.66
C VAL A 15 -1.41 -24.18 -6.00
N PHE A 16 -2.29 -23.19 -6.07
CA PHE A 16 -2.13 -21.93 -5.35
C PHE A 16 -2.54 -22.10 -3.88
N ARG A 17 -1.57 -22.01 -2.97
CA ARG A 17 -1.81 -21.99 -1.52
C ARG A 17 -2.26 -20.59 -1.10
N GLN A 18 -2.95 -20.50 0.03
CA GLN A 18 -3.25 -19.20 0.66
C GLN A 18 -1.95 -18.47 1.00
N LEU A 19 -1.99 -17.14 0.89
CA LEU A 19 -0.86 -16.28 1.23
C LEU A 19 -0.64 -16.29 2.75
N SER A 20 0.60 -16.45 3.18
CA SER A 20 0.97 -16.23 4.58
C SER A 20 0.93 -14.73 4.91
N GLY A 21 0.88 -14.39 6.20
CA GLY A 21 0.98 -12.99 6.66
C GLY A 21 2.26 -12.31 6.17
N GLU A 22 3.38 -13.03 6.19
CA GLU A 22 4.67 -12.52 5.68
C GLU A 22 4.63 -12.24 4.17
N GLN A 23 4.01 -13.13 3.38
CA GLN A 23 3.84 -12.92 1.95
C GLN A 23 2.94 -11.71 1.67
N LEU A 24 1.86 -11.53 2.45
CA LEU A 24 0.99 -10.36 2.35
C LEU A 24 1.73 -9.07 2.69
N ARG A 25 2.56 -9.09 3.74
CA ARG A 25 3.42 -7.97 4.11
C ARG A 25 4.37 -7.58 2.98
N GLN A 26 5.05 -8.57 2.39
CA GLN A 26 5.96 -8.34 1.28
C GLN A 26 5.23 -7.76 0.05
N ILE A 27 4.06 -8.32 -0.31
CA ILE A 27 3.25 -7.80 -1.41
C ILE A 27 2.81 -6.37 -1.12
N THR A 28 2.40 -6.08 0.12
CA THR A 28 1.98 -4.74 0.54
C THR A 28 3.13 -3.74 0.41
N SER A 29 4.33 -4.09 0.90
CA SER A 29 5.53 -3.27 0.73
C SER A 29 5.84 -3.00 -0.75
N LEU A 30 5.75 -4.02 -1.62
CA LEU A 30 5.98 -3.86 -3.07
C LEU A 30 4.97 -2.92 -3.73
N LEU A 31 3.71 -2.93 -3.28
CA LEU A 31 2.69 -2.01 -3.77
C LEU A 31 2.94 -0.58 -3.25
N LEU A 32 3.33 -0.43 -1.99
CA LEU A 32 3.69 0.86 -1.40
C LEU A 32 4.93 1.49 -2.06
N GLU A 33 5.87 0.69 -2.58
CA GLU A 33 6.97 1.21 -3.40
C GLU A 33 6.49 1.90 -4.69
N GLN A 34 5.32 1.52 -5.24
CA GLN A 34 4.74 2.23 -6.38
C GLN A 34 4.23 3.60 -5.93
N THR A 35 3.54 3.68 -4.80
CA THR A 35 3.11 4.94 -4.18
C THR A 35 4.31 5.84 -3.87
N ARG A 36 5.37 5.31 -3.24
CA ARG A 36 6.61 6.04 -2.95
C ARG A 36 7.17 6.71 -4.20
N ARG A 37 7.33 5.94 -5.28
CA ARG A 37 7.86 6.46 -6.55
C ARG A 37 6.97 7.53 -7.17
N MET A 38 5.65 7.37 -7.08
CA MET A 38 4.69 8.33 -7.62
C MET A 38 4.79 9.69 -6.92
N VAL A 39 4.79 9.71 -5.59
CA VAL A 39 4.89 10.98 -4.84
C VAL A 39 6.30 11.57 -4.87
N HIS A 40 7.33 10.73 -4.97
CA HIS A 40 8.70 11.20 -5.18
C HIS A 40 8.86 11.93 -6.50
N ALA A 41 8.17 11.51 -7.57
CA ALA A 41 8.14 12.25 -8.83
C ALA A 41 7.50 13.65 -8.70
N GLN A 42 6.75 13.90 -7.62
CA GLN A 42 6.18 15.20 -7.25
C GLN A 42 7.04 15.92 -6.18
N GLY A 43 8.26 15.43 -5.93
CA GLY A 43 9.22 16.03 -4.99
C GLY A 43 8.93 15.73 -3.52
N ILE A 44 8.17 14.69 -3.21
CA ILE A 44 7.77 14.34 -1.84
C ILE A 44 8.32 12.99 -1.43
N THR A 45 8.84 12.92 -0.21
CA THR A 45 9.25 11.65 0.40
C THR A 45 8.13 11.13 1.27
N VAL A 46 7.73 9.86 1.08
CA VAL A 46 6.80 9.19 1.99
C VAL A 46 7.45 7.95 2.61
N ASP A 47 7.41 7.89 3.94
CA ASP A 47 7.88 6.78 4.74
C ASP A 47 6.68 6.05 5.34
N PHE A 48 6.68 4.72 5.32
CA PHE A 48 5.64 3.89 5.92
C PHE A 48 6.26 3.11 7.07
N THR A 49 5.67 3.20 8.26
CA THR A 49 6.10 2.38 9.40
C THR A 49 5.72 0.92 9.21
N ASP A 50 6.40 0.03 9.93
CA ASP A 50 6.05 -1.38 9.98
C ASP A 50 4.57 -1.59 10.35
N ALA A 51 4.07 -0.81 11.32
CA ALA A 51 2.67 -0.85 11.74
C ALA A 51 1.70 -0.48 10.62
N ALA A 52 2.03 0.54 9.81
CA ALA A 52 1.20 0.92 8.66
C ALA A 52 1.17 -0.17 7.58
N VAL A 53 2.31 -0.81 7.32
CA VAL A 53 2.38 -1.94 6.37
C VAL A 53 1.52 -3.10 6.85
N ASP A 54 1.64 -3.48 8.12
CA ASP A 54 0.88 -4.59 8.70
C ASP A 54 -0.62 -4.30 8.70
N TRP A 55 -1.02 -3.08 9.08
CA TRP A 55 -2.42 -2.65 9.04
C TRP A 55 -3.02 -2.71 7.63
N LEU A 56 -2.26 -2.27 6.62
CA LEU A 56 -2.71 -2.34 5.22
C LEU A 56 -2.82 -3.77 4.71
N ALA A 57 -1.86 -4.64 5.09
CA ALA A 57 -1.86 -6.05 4.74
C ALA A 57 -3.09 -6.75 5.32
N GLU A 58 -3.39 -6.54 6.60
CA GLU A 58 -4.55 -7.11 7.28
C GLU A 58 -5.86 -6.59 6.69
N ARG A 59 -5.97 -5.27 6.46
CA ARG A 59 -7.21 -4.64 6.01
C ARG A 59 -7.53 -4.89 4.53
N GLY A 60 -6.51 -5.07 3.70
CA GLY A 60 -6.68 -5.31 2.27
C GLY A 60 -6.63 -6.78 1.86
N TYR A 61 -6.36 -7.70 2.79
CA TYR A 61 -6.43 -9.13 2.51
C TYR A 61 -7.87 -9.66 2.59
N GLN A 62 -8.26 -10.41 1.57
CA GLN A 62 -9.52 -11.17 1.57
C GLN A 62 -9.20 -12.61 1.16
N PRO A 63 -9.39 -13.63 2.02
CA PRO A 63 -8.98 -15.00 1.73
C PRO A 63 -9.50 -15.55 0.39
N GLU A 64 -10.74 -15.20 0.03
CA GLU A 64 -11.40 -15.62 -1.22
C GLU A 64 -10.81 -14.96 -2.48
N TYR A 65 -10.21 -13.78 -2.33
CA TYR A 65 -9.66 -12.97 -3.43
C TYR A 65 -8.14 -12.81 -3.37
N GLY A 66 -7.48 -13.38 -2.37
CA GLY A 66 -6.05 -13.24 -2.11
C GLY A 66 -5.63 -11.78 -1.88
N ALA A 67 -4.44 -11.43 -2.39
CA ALA A 67 -3.87 -10.08 -2.34
C ALA A 67 -4.51 -9.08 -3.32
N ARG A 68 -5.41 -9.52 -4.22
CA ARG A 68 -5.99 -8.66 -5.27
C ARG A 68 -6.62 -7.37 -4.73
N PRO A 69 -7.34 -7.36 -3.60
CA PRO A 69 -7.93 -6.14 -3.06
C PRO A 69 -6.92 -5.17 -2.46
N LEU A 70 -5.68 -5.60 -2.12
CA LEU A 70 -4.67 -4.76 -1.47
C LEU A 70 -4.40 -3.47 -2.23
N ARG A 71 -4.26 -3.54 -3.57
CA ARG A 71 -4.03 -2.35 -4.39
C ARG A 71 -5.15 -1.34 -4.24
N ARG A 72 -6.40 -1.80 -4.14
CA ARG A 72 -7.55 -0.91 -3.95
C ARG A 72 -7.59 -0.32 -2.54
N THR A 73 -7.18 -1.07 -1.53
CA THR A 73 -7.03 -0.57 -0.16
C THR A 73 -5.95 0.50 -0.09
N ILE A 74 -4.76 0.26 -0.64
CA ILE A 74 -3.68 1.25 -0.69
C ILE A 74 -4.13 2.52 -1.42
N GLN A 75 -4.79 2.39 -2.56
CA GLN A 75 -5.30 3.57 -3.28
C GLN A 75 -6.25 4.42 -2.41
N ARG A 76 -7.19 3.78 -1.71
CA ARG A 76 -8.19 4.50 -0.90
C ARG A 76 -7.61 5.11 0.37
N GLU A 77 -6.82 4.33 1.09
CA GLU A 77 -6.36 4.67 2.43
C GLU A 77 -5.07 5.49 2.39
N VAL A 78 -4.26 5.38 1.33
CA VAL A 78 -2.96 6.04 1.20
C VAL A 78 -2.97 7.06 0.07
N ASP A 79 -3.11 6.63 -1.19
CA ASP A 79 -2.89 7.51 -2.34
C ASP A 79 -3.87 8.69 -2.36
N ASN A 80 -5.13 8.45 -1.97
CA ASN A 80 -6.15 9.49 -1.88
C ASN A 80 -5.90 10.48 -0.72
N GLU A 81 -5.30 10.04 0.39
CA GLU A 81 -4.95 10.93 1.51
C GLU A 81 -3.73 11.78 1.17
N LEU A 82 -2.69 11.18 0.59
CA LEU A 82 -1.51 11.90 0.11
C LEU A 82 -1.90 12.97 -0.92
N SER A 83 -2.80 12.63 -1.83
CA SER A 83 -3.35 13.58 -2.81
C SER A 83 -4.08 14.75 -2.14
N ARG A 84 -4.84 14.50 -1.06
CA ARG A 84 -5.52 15.57 -0.31
C ARG A 84 -4.54 16.48 0.41
N LEU A 85 -3.56 15.92 1.12
CA LEU A 85 -2.52 16.69 1.80
C LEU A 85 -1.74 17.60 0.85
N LEU A 86 -1.53 17.13 -0.37
CA LEU A 86 -0.94 17.88 -1.47
C LEU A 86 -1.81 19.04 -1.93
N LEU A 87 -3.08 18.77 -2.23
CA LEU A 87 -4.04 19.78 -2.69
C LEU A 87 -4.30 20.86 -1.63
N ASP A 88 -4.31 20.47 -0.35
CA ASP A 88 -4.50 21.37 0.79
C ASP A 88 -3.22 22.17 1.13
N GLY A 89 -2.10 21.91 0.43
CA GLY A 89 -0.81 22.58 0.66
C GLY A 89 -0.14 22.21 1.99
N ARG A 90 -0.63 21.18 2.69
CA ARG A 90 -0.06 20.67 3.95
C ARG A 90 1.28 19.96 3.72
N VAL A 91 1.51 19.46 2.51
CA VAL A 91 2.79 18.91 2.06
C VAL A 91 3.17 19.65 0.79
N THR A 92 4.37 20.21 0.76
CA THR A 92 4.93 20.88 -0.42
C THR A 92 6.09 20.08 -0.98
N GLU A 93 6.60 20.50 -2.14
CA GLU A 93 7.87 20.01 -2.68
C GLU A 93 8.98 20.07 -1.62
N GLY A 94 9.81 19.02 -1.56
CA GLY A 94 10.82 18.79 -0.53
C GLY A 94 10.24 18.27 0.80
N GLY A 95 8.92 18.16 0.92
CA GLY A 95 8.23 17.68 2.12
C GLY A 95 8.41 16.19 2.36
N ARG A 96 8.27 15.80 3.63
CA ARG A 96 8.24 14.40 4.06
C ARG A 96 6.92 14.08 4.74
N VAL A 97 6.38 12.90 4.45
CA VAL A 97 5.21 12.36 5.15
C VAL A 97 5.59 11.03 5.78
N THR A 98 5.30 10.86 7.06
CA THR A 98 5.38 9.56 7.71
C THR A 98 3.97 9.02 7.91
N VAL A 99 3.71 7.84 7.35
CA VAL A 99 2.44 7.13 7.48
C VAL A 99 2.60 6.09 8.57
N ASP A 100 1.79 6.20 9.61
CA ASP A 100 1.79 5.33 10.79
C ASP A 100 0.35 4.91 11.15
N VAL A 101 0.17 4.19 12.26
CA VAL A 101 -1.13 3.81 12.80
C VAL A 101 -1.35 4.47 14.15
N GLU A 102 -2.47 5.19 14.29
CA GLU A 102 -2.95 5.76 15.56
C GLU A 102 -4.45 5.50 15.69
N ASP A 103 -4.92 5.18 16.89
CA ASP A 103 -6.34 4.92 17.17
C ASP A 103 -7.00 3.92 16.19
N GLY A 104 -6.24 2.94 15.72
CA GLY A 104 -6.71 1.90 14.80
C GLY A 104 -6.91 2.36 13.35
N ARG A 105 -6.42 3.55 12.97
CA ARG A 105 -6.48 4.11 11.61
C ARG A 105 -5.12 4.60 11.16
N LEU A 106 -4.95 4.79 9.85
CA LEU A 106 -3.75 5.42 9.32
C LEU A 106 -3.68 6.89 9.74
N ALA A 107 -2.50 7.29 10.19
CA ALA A 107 -2.15 8.66 10.54
C ALA A 107 -1.04 9.16 9.62
N PHE A 108 -1.19 10.38 9.11
CA PHE A 108 -0.25 11.02 8.18
C PHE A 108 0.41 12.20 8.88
N ARG A 109 1.69 12.04 9.23
CA ARG A 109 2.45 13.05 9.94
C ARG A 109 3.35 13.80 8.97
N THR A 110 3.24 15.12 8.98
CA THR A 110 4.13 16.03 8.26
C THR A 110 4.99 16.73 9.30
N PRO A 111 6.31 16.84 9.13
CA PRO A 111 7.10 17.69 10.01
C PRO A 111 6.55 19.12 9.89
N GLU A 112 6.26 19.76 11.02
CA GLU A 112 5.93 21.18 11.02
C GLU A 112 7.09 21.93 10.38
N ARG A 113 6.79 22.82 9.42
CA ARG A 113 7.79 23.77 8.93
C ARG A 113 8.23 24.58 10.15
N PRO A 114 9.53 24.70 10.47
CA PRO A 114 9.96 25.76 11.37
C PRO A 114 9.52 27.08 10.74
N VAL A 115 8.66 27.81 11.45
CA VAL A 115 8.27 29.17 11.08
C VAL A 115 9.57 29.97 10.94
N PRO A 116 9.86 30.62 9.81
CA PRO A 116 11.02 31.49 9.72
C PRO A 116 10.84 32.59 10.77
N GLU A 117 11.75 32.66 11.74
CA GLU A 117 11.85 33.84 12.61
C GLU A 117 12.18 35.05 11.70
N LEU A 118 11.33 36.07 11.74
CA LEU A 118 11.49 37.34 11.01
C LEU A 118 12.55 38.21 11.67
#